data_AF-A0A1V5QMP0-F1
#
_entry.id   AF-A0A1V5QMP0-F1
#
_cell.length_a   1.000
_cell.length_b   1.000
_cell.length_c   1.000
_cell.angle_alpha   90.00
_cell.angle_beta   90.00
_cell.angle_gamma   90.00
#
_symmetry.space_group_name_H-M   'P 1'
#
loop_
_entity.id
_entity.type
_entity.pdbx_description
1 polymer ?
#
loop_
_entity_poly.entity_id
_entity_poly.type
_entity_poly.pdbx_seq_one_letter_code
_entity_poly.pdbx_strand_id
1 'polypeptide(L)'
;MVAPWQRRLKKKYKKSASGSKPERYSEKKSTTKCPLTGEKLSGVPHTTKSGLSKKSKTEKRPSVPFGGVLSGKAREEVFIELGKVVAGVKEINDVDLKYRGYVKQVLNRAK
;
A
#
# COMPACT_ATOMS: atom_id res chain seq x y z
N MET A 1 -25.04 18.77 9.55
CA MET A 1 -24.52 17.71 8.66
C MET A 1 -23.44 18.33 7.77
N VAL A 2 -22.21 17.80 7.72
CA VAL A 2 -21.13 18.34 6.86
C VAL A 2 -21.30 17.83 5.43
N ALA A 3 -21.19 18.71 4.44
CA ALA A 3 -21.34 18.36 3.04
C ALA A 3 -20.34 17.26 2.61
N PRO A 4 -20.73 16.29 1.76
CA PRO A 4 -19.87 15.16 1.41
C PRO A 4 -18.47 15.55 0.92
N TRP A 5 -18.35 16.61 0.10
CA TRP A 5 -17.07 17.09 -0.42
C TRP A 5 -16.20 17.77 0.65
N GLN A 6 -16.79 18.32 1.72
CA GLN A 6 -16.02 18.93 2.81
C GLN A 6 -15.36 17.88 3.70
N ARG A 7 -15.84 16.62 3.70
CA ARG A 7 -15.27 15.53 4.52
C ARG A 7 -13.83 15.17 4.16
N ARG A 8 -13.43 15.38 2.89
CA ARG A 8 -12.05 15.10 2.40
C ARG A 8 -11.06 16.22 2.70
N LEU A 9 -11.55 17.40 3.10
CA LEU A 9 -10.73 18.60 3.30
C LEU A 9 -10.42 18.80 4.78
N LYS A 10 -9.23 19.32 5.05
CA LYS A 10 -8.75 19.78 6.37
C LYS A 10 -8.48 21.28 6.28
N LYS A 11 -9.18 22.06 7.12
CA LYS A 11 -8.97 23.50 7.29
C LYS A 11 -7.60 23.74 7.91
N LYS A 12 -6.83 24.67 7.34
CA LYS A 12 -5.52 25.09 7.84
C LYS A 12 -5.37 26.60 7.63
N TYR A 13 -5.19 27.32 8.72
CA TYR A 13 -4.85 28.74 8.66
C TYR A 13 -3.38 28.90 8.30
N LYS A 14 -3.08 29.71 7.29
CA LYS A 14 -1.71 30.07 6.92
C LYS A 14 -1.62 31.59 6.80
N LYS A 15 -0.52 32.17 7.30
CA LYS A 15 -0.23 33.59 7.11
C LYS A 15 0.02 33.84 5.62
N SER A 16 -0.66 34.82 5.05
CA SER A 16 -0.44 35.33 3.71
C SER A 16 0.73 36.30 3.69
N ALA A 17 1.26 36.59 2.50
CA ALA A 17 2.32 37.58 2.33
C ALA A 17 1.90 38.98 2.82
N SER A 18 0.60 39.31 2.74
CA SER A 18 0.03 40.58 3.21
C SER A 18 -0.31 40.60 4.71
N GLY A 19 0.10 39.57 5.48
CA GLY A 19 -0.06 39.53 6.93
C GLY A 19 -1.41 38.98 7.43
N SER A 20 -2.41 38.84 6.56
CA SER A 20 -3.69 38.19 6.90
C SER A 20 -3.54 36.67 7.07
N LYS A 21 -4.42 36.01 7.83
CA LYS A 21 -4.40 34.54 8.02
C LYS A 21 -5.61 33.88 7.34
N PRO A 22 -5.68 33.84 5.99
CA PRO A 22 -6.82 33.22 5.30
C PRO A 22 -6.96 31.73 5.64
N GLU A 23 -8.21 31.28 5.76
CA GLU A 23 -8.54 29.86 5.85
C GLU A 23 -8.20 29.18 4.52
N ARG A 24 -7.26 28.22 4.53
CA ARG A 24 -6.97 27.39 3.36
C ARG A 24 -7.36 25.94 3.62
N TYR A 25 -7.94 25.32 2.61
CA TYR A 25 -8.29 23.91 2.65
C TYR A 25 -7.12 23.07 2.11
N SER A 26 -6.84 21.95 2.77
CA SER A 26 -5.85 20.95 2.34
C SER A 26 -6.52 19.59 2.24
N GLU A 27 -6.15 18.77 1.27
CA GLU A 27 -6.71 17.42 1.17
C GLU A 27 -6.16 16.49 2.25
N LYS A 28 -7.02 15.62 2.78
CA LYS A 28 -6.61 14.52 3.66
C LYS A 28 -5.84 13.48 2.85
N LYS A 29 -4.60 13.20 3.25
CA LYS A 29 -3.77 12.15 2.67
C LYS A 29 -4.12 10.80 3.31
N SER A 30 -3.93 9.70 2.59
CA SER A 30 -4.14 8.33 3.10
C SER A 30 -2.85 7.51 3.04
N THR A 31 -2.61 6.66 4.03
CA THR A 31 -1.49 5.70 4.02
C THR A 31 -1.94 4.38 3.43
N THR A 32 -1.09 3.75 2.62
CA THR A 32 -1.32 2.39 2.11
C THR A 32 -0.98 1.37 3.20
N LYS A 33 -1.85 0.36 3.35
CA LYS A 33 -1.70 -0.72 4.34
C LYS A 33 -1.57 -2.06 3.63
N CYS A 34 -0.85 -2.97 4.26
CA CYS A 34 -0.79 -4.37 3.87
C CYS A 34 -2.17 -5.02 4.05
N PRO A 35 -2.69 -5.79 3.07
CA PRO A 35 -3.98 -6.47 3.18
C PRO A 35 -3.95 -7.63 4.17
N LEU A 36 -2.78 -8.24 4.42
CA LEU A 36 -2.63 -9.39 5.31
C LEU A 36 -2.43 -8.99 6.78
N THR A 37 -1.48 -8.08 7.02
CA THR A 37 -1.08 -7.68 8.38
C THR A 37 -1.69 -6.35 8.83
N GLY A 38 -2.23 -5.54 7.91
CA GLY A 38 -2.72 -4.19 8.23
C GLY A 38 -1.62 -3.16 8.49
N GLU A 39 -0.34 -3.57 8.49
CA GLU A 39 0.82 -2.70 8.70
C GLU A 39 0.93 -1.65 7.59
N LYS A 40 1.46 -0.47 7.93
CA LYS A 40 1.73 0.58 6.93
C LYS A 40 2.90 0.14 6.04
N LEU A 41 2.74 0.31 4.72
CA LEU A 41 3.79 -0.05 3.77
C LEU A 41 4.90 1.02 3.78
N SER A 42 6.10 0.62 4.20
CA SER A 42 7.30 1.44 4.09
C SER A 42 7.72 1.60 2.62
N GLY A 43 8.18 2.80 2.25
CA GLY A 43 8.58 3.12 0.88
C GLY A 43 7.42 3.44 -0.08
N VAL A 44 6.16 3.28 0.33
CA VAL A 44 5.00 3.76 -0.44
C VAL A 44 4.62 5.17 0.02
N PRO A 45 4.50 6.15 -0.88
CA PRO A 45 4.33 7.55 -0.50
C PRO A 45 2.94 7.82 0.06
N HIS A 46 2.89 8.63 1.14
CA HIS A 46 1.65 9.04 1.76
C HIS A 46 1.03 10.24 1.01
N THR A 47 0.15 9.95 0.05
CA THR A 47 -0.50 10.97 -0.78
C THR A 47 -1.99 10.69 -0.95
N THR A 48 -2.69 11.59 -1.65
CA THR A 48 -4.01 11.31 -2.20
C THR A 48 -3.89 10.38 -3.42
N LYS A 49 -5.00 9.80 -3.87
CA LYS A 49 -5.03 8.96 -5.08
C LYS A 49 -4.53 9.71 -6.32
N SER A 50 -4.94 10.98 -6.47
CA SER A 50 -4.48 11.86 -7.55
C SER A 50 -2.98 12.16 -7.44
N GLY A 51 -2.49 12.43 -6.23
CA GLY A 51 -1.05 12.63 -5.98
C GLY A 51 -0.22 11.37 -6.27
N LEU A 52 -0.76 10.18 -5.98
CA LEU A 52 -0.08 8.92 -6.26
C LEU A 52 0.01 8.66 -7.76
N SER A 53 -1.07 8.93 -8.52
CA SER A 53 -1.10 8.73 -9.97
C SER A 53 -0.02 9.53 -10.71
N LYS A 54 0.25 10.76 -10.25
CA LYS A 54 1.26 11.67 -10.83
C LYS A 54 2.71 11.27 -10.58
N LYS A 55 2.98 10.37 -9.63
CA LYS A 55 4.34 9.91 -9.32
C LYS A 55 4.88 8.94 -10.36
N SER A 56 6.20 8.89 -10.49
CA SER A 56 6.88 7.90 -11.33
C SER A 56 6.70 6.47 -10.79
N LYS A 57 6.96 5.45 -11.62
CA LYS A 57 6.79 4.04 -11.22
C LYS A 57 7.68 3.64 -10.04
N THR A 58 8.89 4.19 -9.97
CA THR A 58 9.88 3.95 -8.90
C THR A 58 9.50 4.66 -7.60
N GLU A 59 8.88 5.84 -7.67
CA GLU A 59 8.38 6.53 -6.48
C GLU A 59 7.08 5.93 -5.92
N LYS A 60 6.30 5.24 -6.76
CA LYS A 60 5.04 4.60 -6.35
C LYS A 60 5.27 3.36 -5.49
N ARG A 61 6.34 2.62 -5.77
CA ARG A 61 6.62 1.34 -5.12
C ARG A 61 8.12 1.03 -5.06
N PRO A 62 8.57 0.38 -3.97
CA PRO A 62 9.85 -0.32 -3.92
C PRO A 62 10.02 -1.33 -5.08
N SER A 63 11.27 -1.54 -5.49
CA SER A 63 11.64 -2.45 -6.60
C SER A 63 11.45 -3.94 -6.28
N VAL A 64 11.43 -4.28 -4.99
CA VAL A 64 11.31 -5.67 -4.51
C VAL A 64 9.96 -6.32 -4.89
N PRO A 65 9.90 -7.66 -4.99
CA PRO A 65 8.65 -8.38 -5.23
C PRO A 65 7.56 -7.99 -4.22
N PHE A 66 6.35 -7.75 -4.72
CA PHE A 66 5.22 -7.25 -3.93
C PHE A 66 5.48 -5.93 -3.15
N GLY A 67 6.46 -5.14 -3.60
CA GLY A 67 6.97 -3.89 -3.01
C GLY A 67 5.93 -2.86 -2.56
N GLY A 68 4.77 -2.80 -3.22
CA GLY A 68 3.69 -1.85 -2.91
C GLY A 68 2.39 -2.50 -2.44
N VAL A 69 2.41 -3.79 -2.10
CA VAL A 69 1.20 -4.56 -1.75
C VAL A 69 1.34 -5.21 -0.38
N LEU A 70 2.41 -5.99 -0.17
CA LEU A 70 2.64 -6.75 1.06
C LEU A 70 3.65 -6.05 1.96
N SER A 71 3.56 -6.23 3.29
CA SER A 71 4.64 -5.82 4.21
C SER A 71 5.82 -6.80 4.13
N GLY A 72 6.97 -6.44 4.70
CA GLY A 72 8.19 -7.29 4.66
C GLY A 72 7.93 -8.70 5.23
N LYS A 73 7.35 -8.77 6.43
CA LYS A 73 7.00 -10.03 7.10
C LYS A 73 6.08 -10.92 6.26
N ALA A 74 5.01 -10.32 5.73
CA ALA A 74 4.05 -11.05 4.91
C ALA A 74 4.69 -11.59 3.62
N ARG A 75 5.70 -10.92 3.06
CA ARG A 75 6.44 -11.43 1.91
C ARG A 75 7.31 -12.63 2.28
N GLU A 76 8.02 -12.56 3.40
CA GLU A 76 8.84 -13.67 3.89
C GLU A 76 8.00 -14.93 4.07
N GLU A 77 6.82 -14.81 4.70
CA GLU A 77 5.87 -15.91 4.86
C GLU A 77 5.41 -16.49 3.51
N VAL A 78 5.09 -15.64 2.52
CA VAL A 78 4.73 -16.09 1.17
C VAL A 78 5.88 -16.87 0.53
N PHE A 79 7.12 -16.41 0.66
CA PHE A 79 8.29 -17.10 0.08
C PHE A 79 8.62 -18.40 0.80
N ILE A 80 8.41 -18.48 2.12
CA ILE A 80 8.55 -19.72 2.89
C ILE A 80 7.50 -20.74 2.45
N GLU A 81 6.23 -20.36 2.35
CA GLU A 81 5.18 -21.27 1.87
C GLU A 81 5.42 -21.68 0.41
N LEU A 82 5.89 -20.77 -0.44
CA LEU A 82 6.32 -21.12 -1.80
C LEU A 82 7.45 -22.17 -1.78
N GLY A 83 8.46 -21.99 -0.92
CA GLY A 83 9.56 -22.94 -0.78
C GLY A 83 9.08 -24.33 -0.38
N LYS A 84 8.11 -24.43 0.53
CA LYS A 84 7.48 -25.70 0.93
C LYS A 84 6.73 -26.36 -0.22
N VAL A 85 6.04 -25.57 -1.05
CA VAL A 85 5.31 -26.06 -2.23
C VAL A 85 6.28 -26.55 -3.31
N VAL A 86 7.35 -25.80 -3.58
CA VAL A 86 8.36 -26.18 -4.57
C VAL A 86 9.12 -27.44 -4.12
N ALA A 87 9.38 -27.58 -2.82
CA ALA A 87 10.00 -28.77 -2.25
C ALA A 87 9.05 -29.99 -2.19
N GLY A 88 7.78 -29.85 -2.58
CA GLY A 88 6.80 -30.94 -2.55
C GLY A 88 6.33 -31.34 -1.14
N VAL A 89 6.68 -30.56 -0.11
CA VAL A 89 6.27 -30.82 1.28
C VAL A 89 4.79 -30.46 1.49
N LYS A 90 4.28 -29.51 0.70
CA LYS A 90 2.88 -29.07 0.74
C LYS A 90 2.28 -28.96 -0.66
N GLU A 91 1.03 -29.40 -0.77
CA GLU A 91 0.16 -29.11 -1.90
C GLU A 91 -0.32 -27.64 -1.85
N ILE A 92 -0.58 -27.02 -3.00
CA ILE A 92 -1.10 -25.64 -3.09
C ILE A 92 -2.45 -25.48 -2.36
N ASN A 93 -3.18 -26.58 -2.18
CA ASN A 93 -4.47 -26.60 -1.51
C ASN A 93 -4.33 -26.54 0.01
N ASP A 94 -3.17 -26.92 0.53
CA ASP A 94 -2.86 -26.98 1.97
C ASP A 94 -2.18 -25.70 2.49
N VAL A 95 -1.90 -24.76 1.58
CA VAL A 95 -1.46 -23.41 1.94
C VAL A 95 -2.65 -22.61 2.46
N ASP A 96 -2.46 -21.90 3.57
CA ASP A 96 -3.47 -21.03 4.16
C ASP A 96 -4.08 -20.07 3.12
N LEU A 97 -5.41 -19.91 3.21
CA LEU A 97 -6.23 -19.14 2.27
C LEU A 97 -5.70 -17.71 2.04
N LYS A 98 -5.07 -17.10 3.05
CA LYS A 98 -4.50 -15.75 2.98
C LYS A 98 -3.33 -15.67 2.00
N TYR A 99 -2.50 -16.71 1.94
CA TYR A 99 -1.24 -16.71 1.17
C TYR A 99 -1.38 -17.42 -0.18
N ARG A 100 -2.35 -18.33 -0.31
CA ARG A 100 -2.57 -19.16 -1.51
C ARG A 100 -2.63 -18.35 -2.82
N GLY A 101 -3.29 -17.19 -2.82
CA GLY A 101 -3.37 -16.32 -3.99
C GLY A 101 -2.01 -15.75 -4.41
N TYR A 102 -1.20 -15.34 -3.44
CA TYR A 102 0.14 -14.79 -3.69
C TYR A 102 1.12 -15.87 -4.12
N VAL A 103 1.08 -17.06 -3.48
CA VAL A 103 1.92 -18.20 -3.85
C VAL A 103 1.65 -18.63 -5.30
N LYS A 104 0.38 -18.73 -5.71
CA LYS A 104 0.00 -19.01 -7.10
C LYS A 104 0.55 -17.98 -8.09
N GLN A 105 0.50 -16.69 -7.75
CA GLN A 105 1.06 -15.63 -8.61
C GLN A 105 2.58 -15.75 -8.78
N VAL A 106 3.31 -16.12 -7.73
CA VAL A 106 4.77 -16.32 -7.85
C VAL A 106 5.08 -17.56 -8.67
N LEU A 107 4.36 -18.66 -8.44
CA LEU A 107 4.56 -19.91 -9.17
C LEU A 107 4.30 -19.74 -10.68
N ASN A 108 3.24 -19.00 -11.05
CA ASN A 108 2.94 -18.67 -12.43
C ASN A 108 3.98 -17.76 -13.09
N ARG A 109 4.77 -17.01 -12.31
CA ARG A 109 5.84 -16.15 -12.83
C ARG A 109 7.16 -16.90 -13.02
N ALA A 110 7.32 -18.03 -12.33
CA ALA A 110 8.51 -18.87 -12.39
C ALA A 110 8.46 -19.92 -13.51
N LYS A 111 7.26 -20.24 -14.01
CA LYS A 111 7.05 -20.97 -15.27
C LYS A 111 7.30 -20.05 -16.47
#